data_AF-A0A4R8HQL2-F1
#
_entry.id   AF-A0A4R8HQL2-F1
#
_cell.length_a   1.000
_cell.length_b   1.000
_cell.length_c   1.000
_cell.angle_alpha   90.00
_cell.angle_beta   90.00
_cell.angle_gamma   90.00
#
_symmetry.space_group_name_H-M   'P 1'
#
loop_
_entity.id
_entity.type
_entity.pdbx_description
1 polymer ?
#
loop_
_entity_poly.entity_id
_entity_poly.type
_entity_poly.pdbx_seq_one_letter_code
_entity_poly.pdbx_strand_id
1 'polypeptide(L)'
;MTKNLKFKDVSSLKKVGKESEVIKSPVITIVGMKRTIGNFLPVSHDGEGNETYIDKVEHLLGKRDGVRAEFIARKQEGIERRAHMNIIRDKFIEYLDKDGYKNNDKVETANKEDDFNEKWKKIFGWNCIIPNDLCISCPNCSLFGGWNSDSKAEKNNLSKSSKTFSRVRSFDTYSIQSGNECIITDESINGMKIGNQVAEDNSKATASNFHYYETVKAGVYFPFIVMIERATLFDVASYLKAIRWADNHGYGKYSARNGKFQTKIWAIGNGNPKFSILDILEQAKEIDEIKVDNFKELIKFEGNTIYEDSKIEELEDEFDEQFKEYFEDLIGYEKDGE
;
A
#
# COMPACT_ATOMS: atom_id res chain seq x y z
N MET A 1 -26.35 21.73 11.75
CA MET A 1 -26.68 21.16 10.41
C MET A 1 -25.41 20.55 9.82
N THR A 2 -25.22 19.24 9.97
CA THR A 2 -24.04 18.56 9.42
C THR A 2 -24.18 18.40 7.92
N LYS A 3 -23.30 19.08 7.17
CA LYS A 3 -23.18 18.90 5.72
C LYS A 3 -22.82 17.44 5.44
N ASN A 4 -23.67 16.72 4.72
CA ASN A 4 -23.31 15.48 4.06
C ASN A 4 -22.27 15.84 2.99
N LEU A 5 -20.99 15.83 3.36
CA LEU A 5 -19.89 16.11 2.44
C LEU A 5 -19.73 14.91 1.49
N LYS A 6 -20.50 14.92 0.40
CA LYS A 6 -20.23 14.06 -0.77
C LYS A 6 -19.17 14.76 -1.64
N PHE A 7 -18.14 14.02 -2.02
CA PHE A 7 -17.00 14.52 -2.82
C PHE A 7 -17.43 14.95 -4.24
N LYS A 8 -17.68 16.21 -4.59
CA LYS A 8 -18.08 16.58 -5.98
C LYS A 8 -16.91 16.64 -6.97
N ASP A 9 -15.72 17.00 -6.47
CA ASP A 9 -14.49 17.30 -7.23
C ASP A 9 -13.28 17.34 -6.27
N VAL A 10 -12.05 17.41 -6.79
CA VAL A 10 -10.81 17.45 -5.97
C VAL A 10 -10.89 18.47 -4.83
N SER A 11 -11.46 19.66 -5.08
CA SER A 11 -11.66 20.72 -4.09
C SER A 11 -12.55 20.29 -2.92
N SER A 12 -13.52 19.42 -3.16
CA SER A 12 -14.35 18.84 -2.10
C SER A 12 -13.61 17.80 -1.25
N LEU A 13 -12.58 17.10 -1.76
CA LEU A 13 -11.74 16.22 -0.92
C LEU A 13 -10.88 17.07 0.03
N LYS A 14 -10.32 18.19 -0.46
CA LYS A 14 -9.60 19.18 0.36
C LYS A 14 -10.45 19.60 1.57
N LYS A 15 -11.74 19.86 1.33
CA LYS A 15 -12.69 20.24 2.39
C LYS A 15 -13.02 19.10 3.36
N VAL A 16 -13.22 17.90 2.82
CA VAL A 16 -13.51 16.69 3.61
C VAL A 16 -12.36 16.37 4.56
N GLY A 17 -11.11 16.53 4.13
CA GLY A 17 -9.94 16.34 4.98
C GLY A 17 -9.87 17.33 6.15
N LYS A 18 -10.25 18.59 5.93
CA LYS A 18 -10.24 19.66 6.96
C LYS A 18 -11.42 19.59 7.95
N GLU A 19 -12.55 18.99 7.57
CA GLU A 19 -13.80 19.00 8.36
C GLU A 19 -14.15 17.64 9.03
N SER A 20 -13.27 16.62 8.99
CA SER A 20 -13.62 15.26 9.48
C SER A 20 -13.64 15.12 11.01
N GLU A 21 -14.81 15.35 11.63
CA GLU A 21 -15.09 14.93 13.01
C GLU A 21 -15.28 13.39 13.12
N VAL A 22 -14.88 12.83 14.28
CA VAL A 22 -14.72 11.38 14.57
C VAL A 22 -15.95 10.49 14.33
N ILE A 23 -17.17 11.05 14.25
CA ILE A 23 -18.43 10.28 14.23
C ILE A 23 -19.10 10.28 12.82
N LYS A 24 -18.65 11.12 11.88
CA LYS A 24 -19.21 11.23 10.50
C LYS A 24 -18.15 11.13 9.41
N SER A 25 -17.03 10.52 9.75
CA SER A 25 -15.85 10.56 8.92
C SER A 25 -16.06 9.77 7.61
N PRO A 26 -15.64 10.34 6.46
CA PRO A 26 -15.83 9.76 5.13
C PRO A 26 -15.09 8.42 4.98
N VAL A 27 -15.65 7.49 4.20
CA VAL A 27 -14.89 6.34 3.68
C VAL A 27 -14.59 6.65 2.22
N ILE A 28 -13.31 6.58 1.83
CA ILE A 28 -12.92 6.66 0.42
C ILE A 28 -12.51 5.28 -0.04
N THR A 29 -13.13 4.82 -1.12
CA THR A 29 -12.81 3.52 -1.72
C THR A 29 -12.07 3.75 -3.03
N ILE A 30 -10.91 3.12 -3.16
CA ILE A 30 -10.05 3.12 -4.33
C ILE A 30 -10.14 1.73 -4.95
N VAL A 31 -10.47 1.69 -6.24
CA VAL A 31 -10.64 0.44 -6.99
C VAL A 31 -9.80 0.49 -8.23
N GLY A 32 -9.17 -0.62 -8.56
CA GLY A 32 -8.33 -0.72 -9.73
C GLY A 32 -7.85 -2.12 -9.97
N MET A 33 -6.76 -2.23 -10.73
CA MET A 33 -6.15 -3.48 -11.12
C MET A 33 -4.63 -3.37 -11.07
N LYS A 34 -4.00 -4.40 -10.52
CA LYS A 34 -2.55 -4.58 -10.57
C LYS A 34 -2.23 -5.64 -11.62
N ARG A 35 -1.34 -5.32 -12.55
CA ARG A 35 -0.81 -6.26 -13.55
C ARG A 35 0.63 -6.64 -13.17
N THR A 36 0.95 -7.92 -13.09
CA THR A 36 2.34 -8.35 -12.88
C THR A 36 3.19 -7.97 -14.10
N ILE A 37 4.29 -7.24 -13.88
CA ILE A 37 5.25 -6.90 -14.96
C ILE A 37 6.29 -8.01 -15.12
N GLY A 38 6.70 -8.60 -14.00
CA GLY A 38 7.57 -9.78 -13.95
C GLY A 38 6.91 -10.89 -13.14
N ASN A 39 7.60 -12.03 -13.01
CA ASN A 39 7.09 -13.12 -12.19
C ASN A 39 6.91 -12.67 -10.74
N PHE A 40 5.83 -13.10 -10.10
CA PHE A 40 5.43 -12.69 -8.77
C PHE A 40 5.26 -13.90 -7.85
N LEU A 41 5.71 -13.78 -6.61
CA LEU A 41 5.72 -14.86 -5.62
C LEU A 41 4.94 -14.43 -4.37
N PRO A 42 3.60 -14.53 -4.36
CA PRO A 42 2.81 -14.30 -3.16
C PRO A 42 2.84 -15.55 -2.27
N VAL A 43 3.68 -15.56 -1.23
CA VAL A 43 3.79 -16.67 -0.25
C VAL A 43 3.41 -16.24 1.17
N SER A 44 2.43 -16.91 1.78
CA SER A 44 1.89 -16.56 3.12
C SER A 44 2.56 -17.32 4.26
N HIS A 45 3.31 -18.35 3.91
CA HIS A 45 3.98 -19.28 4.81
C HIS A 45 5.49 -19.26 4.55
N ASP A 46 6.25 -19.59 5.59
CA ASP A 46 7.64 -19.97 5.42
C ASP A 46 7.64 -21.30 4.64
N GLY A 47 8.35 -21.37 3.51
CA GLY A 47 8.31 -22.53 2.62
C GLY A 47 8.57 -23.86 3.35
N GLU A 48 7.92 -24.93 2.90
CA GLU A 48 8.17 -26.27 3.45
C GLU A 48 9.45 -26.83 2.84
N GLY A 49 10.53 -26.80 3.63
CA GLY A 49 11.85 -27.26 3.20
C GLY A 49 12.41 -26.38 2.08
N ASN A 50 12.56 -26.96 0.90
CA ASN A 50 13.15 -26.27 -0.25
C ASN A 50 12.10 -25.75 -1.23
N GLU A 51 10.82 -25.99 -0.98
CA GLU A 51 9.75 -25.67 -1.90
C GLU A 51 8.94 -24.49 -1.36
N THR A 52 8.47 -23.65 -2.26
CA THR A 52 7.73 -22.44 -1.92
C THR A 52 6.60 -22.29 -2.92
N TYR A 53 5.37 -22.36 -2.42
CA TYR A 53 4.16 -22.36 -3.23
C TYR A 53 3.42 -21.03 -3.12
N ILE A 54 2.77 -20.63 -4.22
CA ILE A 54 1.90 -19.46 -4.14
C ILE A 54 0.60 -19.82 -3.44
N ASP A 55 -0.03 -18.84 -2.81
CA ASP A 55 -1.38 -19.00 -2.28
C ASP A 55 -2.37 -19.16 -3.45
N LYS A 56 -3.28 -20.15 -3.36
CA LYS A 56 -4.24 -20.52 -4.41
C LYS A 56 -5.61 -20.77 -3.80
N VAL A 57 -6.65 -20.42 -4.54
CA VAL A 57 -8.04 -20.72 -4.17
C VAL A 57 -8.72 -21.49 -5.30
N GLU A 58 -9.40 -22.58 -4.94
CA GLU A 58 -10.18 -23.40 -5.86
C GLU A 58 -11.65 -23.05 -5.79
N HIS A 59 -12.33 -23.14 -6.95
CA HIS A 59 -13.78 -23.04 -7.04
C HIS A 59 -14.37 -21.72 -6.49
N LEU A 60 -13.59 -20.63 -6.59
CA LEU A 60 -13.94 -19.32 -6.02
C LEU A 60 -15.30 -18.83 -6.54
N LEU A 61 -15.54 -18.91 -7.84
CA LEU A 61 -16.83 -18.59 -8.49
C LEU A 61 -17.65 -19.86 -8.81
N GLY A 62 -17.51 -20.90 -7.99
CA GLY A 62 -18.19 -22.19 -8.13
C GLY A 62 -17.34 -23.28 -8.76
N LYS A 63 -17.90 -24.51 -8.83
CA LYS A 63 -17.16 -25.73 -9.18
C LYS A 63 -16.42 -25.70 -10.52
N ARG A 64 -16.84 -24.85 -11.47
CA ARG A 64 -16.24 -24.73 -12.80
C ARG A 64 -15.16 -23.65 -12.90
N ASP A 65 -14.92 -22.87 -11.84
CA ASP A 65 -14.03 -21.70 -11.85
C ASP A 65 -12.53 -22.03 -11.84
N GLY A 66 -12.18 -23.31 -11.69
CA GLY A 66 -10.79 -23.76 -11.64
C GLY A 66 -10.03 -23.22 -10.41
N VAL A 67 -8.71 -23.21 -10.52
CA VAL A 67 -7.78 -22.67 -9.53
C VAL A 67 -7.49 -21.20 -9.87
N ARG A 68 -7.35 -20.32 -8.88
CA ARG A 68 -6.87 -18.93 -9.05
C ARG A 68 -5.71 -18.65 -8.11
N ALA A 69 -4.78 -17.80 -8.53
CA ALA A 69 -3.73 -17.30 -7.65
C ALA A 69 -4.34 -16.27 -6.69
N GLU A 70 -3.96 -16.33 -5.41
CA GLU A 70 -4.40 -15.41 -4.37
C GLU A 70 -3.27 -14.44 -4.02
N PHE A 71 -3.63 -13.16 -3.90
CA PHE A 71 -2.79 -12.14 -3.33
C PHE A 71 -3.50 -11.53 -2.11
N ILE A 72 -3.12 -12.06 -0.95
CA ILE A 72 -3.73 -11.77 0.34
C ILE A 72 -3.56 -10.29 0.72
N ALA A 73 -4.64 -9.67 1.18
CA ALA A 73 -4.76 -8.28 1.62
C ALA A 73 -3.63 -7.87 2.57
N ARG A 74 -3.34 -8.70 3.58
CA ARG A 74 -2.29 -8.42 4.56
C ARG A 74 -0.92 -8.17 3.93
N LYS A 75 -0.59 -8.89 2.85
CA LYS A 75 0.68 -8.69 2.14
C LYS A 75 0.67 -7.42 1.32
N GLN A 76 -0.44 -7.18 0.62
CA GLN A 76 -0.65 -5.93 -0.12
C GLN A 76 -0.49 -4.73 0.81
N GLU A 77 -1.22 -4.70 1.94
CA GLU A 77 -1.11 -3.65 2.95
C GLU A 77 0.31 -3.52 3.49
N GLY A 78 0.99 -4.64 3.77
CA GLY A 78 2.38 -4.61 4.24
C GLY A 78 3.35 -3.95 3.25
N ILE A 79 3.12 -4.14 1.96
CA ILE A 79 3.95 -3.55 0.89
C ILE A 79 3.65 -2.07 0.74
N GLU A 80 2.38 -1.72 0.63
CA GLU A 80 1.91 -0.33 0.50
C GLU A 80 2.29 0.49 1.73
N ARG A 81 2.25 -0.12 2.93
CA ARG A 81 2.75 0.48 4.16
C ARG A 81 4.25 0.81 4.08
N ARG A 82 5.09 -0.11 3.57
CA ARG A 82 6.53 0.15 3.44
C ARG A 82 6.81 1.23 2.41
N ALA A 83 6.10 1.19 1.27
CA ALA A 83 6.19 2.21 0.24
C ALA A 83 5.79 3.59 0.78
N HIS A 84 4.68 3.67 1.50
CA HIS A 84 4.22 4.88 2.15
C HIS A 84 5.23 5.38 3.20
N MET A 85 5.88 4.48 3.94
CA MET A 85 6.93 4.91 4.87
C MET A 85 8.09 5.54 4.12
N ASN A 86 8.56 4.92 3.04
CA ASN A 86 9.71 5.43 2.27
C ASN A 86 9.42 6.81 1.69
N ILE A 87 8.29 7.03 1.03
CA ILE A 87 7.96 8.36 0.48
C ILE A 87 7.89 9.44 1.58
N ILE A 88 7.37 9.09 2.77
CA ILE A 88 7.29 10.03 3.89
C ILE A 88 8.69 10.32 4.44
N ARG A 89 9.57 9.32 4.54
CA ARG A 89 10.95 9.50 4.99
C ARG A 89 11.74 10.37 4.02
N ASP A 90 11.60 10.12 2.72
CA ASP A 90 12.28 10.89 1.67
C ASP A 90 11.86 12.36 1.73
N LYS A 91 10.55 12.63 1.78
CA LYS A 91 10.01 13.98 1.93
C LYS A 91 10.40 14.64 3.25
N PHE A 92 10.45 13.87 4.32
CA PHE A 92 10.88 14.39 5.62
C PHE A 92 12.34 14.87 5.60
N ILE A 93 13.24 14.11 4.98
CA ILE A 93 14.64 14.53 4.80
C ILE A 93 14.70 15.78 3.92
N GLU A 94 13.99 15.78 2.78
CA GLU A 94 13.92 16.93 1.86
C GLU A 94 13.53 18.21 2.61
N TYR A 95 12.53 18.15 3.50
CA TYR A 95 12.04 19.31 4.25
C TYR A 95 12.93 19.70 5.43
N LEU A 96 13.59 18.75 6.09
CA LEU A 96 14.58 19.08 7.13
C LEU A 96 15.79 19.85 6.55
N ASP A 97 16.20 19.54 5.33
CA ASP A 97 17.38 20.16 4.70
C ASP A 97 17.05 21.47 3.97
N LYS A 98 15.76 21.82 3.84
CA LYS A 98 15.29 23.01 3.12
C LYS A 98 15.56 24.28 3.91
N ASP A 99 16.19 25.26 3.26
CA ASP A 99 16.64 26.52 3.89
C ASP A 99 15.52 27.26 4.64
N GLY A 100 14.28 27.20 4.13
CA GLY A 100 13.12 27.86 4.74
C GLY A 100 12.77 27.36 6.15
N TYR A 101 13.25 26.20 6.57
CA TYR A 101 12.92 25.60 7.87
C TYR A 101 14.13 25.47 8.82
N LYS A 102 15.35 25.82 8.38
CA LYS A 102 16.57 25.61 9.17
C LYS A 102 16.61 26.36 10.51
N ASN A 103 15.91 27.49 10.60
CA ASN A 103 15.83 28.31 11.81
C ASN A 103 14.74 27.86 12.80
N ASN A 104 13.97 26.82 12.48
CA ASN A 104 12.99 26.28 13.42
C ASN A 104 13.69 25.39 14.47
N ASP A 105 13.45 25.64 15.75
CA ASP A 105 14.11 24.93 16.87
C ASP A 105 14.04 23.40 16.77
N LYS A 106 12.90 22.85 16.34
CA LYS A 106 12.73 21.40 16.19
C LYS A 106 13.56 20.86 15.02
N VAL A 107 13.59 21.59 13.91
CA VAL A 107 14.38 21.23 12.72
C VAL A 107 15.87 21.34 13.00
N GLU A 108 16.31 22.41 13.65
CA GLU A 108 17.72 22.58 14.04
C GLU A 108 18.15 21.46 14.99
N THR A 109 17.32 21.11 15.97
CA THR A 109 17.60 20.02 16.91
C THR A 109 17.67 18.67 16.23
N ALA A 110 16.79 18.40 15.26
CA ALA A 110 16.84 17.17 14.47
C ALA A 110 18.10 17.13 13.58
N ASN A 111 18.48 18.23 12.94
CA ASN A 111 19.62 18.29 12.03
C ASN A 111 21.00 18.20 12.71
N LYS A 112 21.06 18.29 14.03
CA LYS A 112 22.28 17.99 14.80
C LYS A 112 22.61 16.50 14.85
N GLU A 113 21.65 15.63 14.53
CA GLU A 113 21.84 14.18 14.54
C GLU A 113 22.24 13.67 13.14
N ASP A 114 23.24 12.78 13.06
CA ASP A 114 23.69 12.19 11.80
C ASP A 114 22.85 10.98 11.37
N ASP A 115 22.26 10.24 12.33
CA ASP A 115 21.43 9.06 12.07
C ASP A 115 19.96 9.44 11.81
N PHE A 116 19.38 8.87 10.75
CA PHE A 116 17.99 9.13 10.37
C PHE A 116 16.99 8.79 11.49
N ASN A 117 17.18 7.68 12.20
CA ASN A 117 16.24 7.29 13.25
C ASN A 117 16.29 8.26 14.42
N GLU A 118 17.48 8.77 14.76
CA GLU A 118 17.61 9.82 15.77
C GLU A 118 16.96 11.13 15.31
N LYS A 119 17.17 11.57 14.05
CA LYS A 119 16.43 12.73 13.47
C LYS A 119 14.92 12.55 13.62
N TRP A 120 14.42 11.39 13.21
CA TRP A 120 13.01 11.02 13.26
C TRP A 120 12.46 11.03 14.69
N LYS A 121 13.24 10.50 15.64
CA LYS A 121 12.89 10.45 17.06
C LYS A 121 12.81 11.84 17.68
N LYS A 122 13.65 12.81 17.29
CA LYS A 122 13.52 14.20 17.78
C LYS A 122 12.17 14.82 17.42
N ILE A 123 11.65 14.50 16.24
CA ILE A 123 10.41 15.08 15.74
C ILE A 123 9.17 14.31 16.22
N PHE A 124 9.21 12.97 16.16
CA PHE A 124 8.05 12.12 16.46
C PHE A 124 8.07 11.50 17.87
N GLY A 125 9.15 11.71 18.63
CA GLY A 125 9.36 11.12 19.95
C GLY A 125 9.82 9.66 19.93
N TRP A 126 9.85 9.00 18.76
CA TRP A 126 10.11 7.55 18.67
C TRP A 126 10.57 7.06 17.29
N ASN A 127 11.41 6.01 17.25
CA ASN A 127 11.87 5.35 16.02
C ASN A 127 10.75 4.59 15.31
N CYS A 128 10.56 4.76 14.00
CA CYS A 128 9.53 4.04 13.27
C CYS A 128 10.13 3.02 12.28
N ILE A 129 10.31 1.78 12.72
CA ILE A 129 10.85 0.63 12.00
C ILE A 129 9.74 -0.40 11.77
N ILE A 130 9.35 -0.63 10.51
CA ILE A 130 8.32 -1.61 10.15
C ILE A 130 8.96 -3.01 10.07
N PRO A 131 8.36 -4.07 10.65
CA PRO A 131 7.13 -4.09 11.47
C PRO A 131 7.38 -3.99 12.98
N ASN A 132 8.64 -3.84 13.41
CA ASN A 132 9.06 -4.17 14.77
C ASN A 132 8.87 -3.05 15.80
N ASP A 133 9.14 -1.80 15.45
CA ASP A 133 9.13 -0.64 16.37
C ASP A 133 8.36 0.50 15.74
N LEU A 134 7.09 0.67 16.11
CA LEU A 134 6.20 1.64 15.47
C LEU A 134 6.00 2.86 16.36
N CYS A 135 6.22 4.07 15.82
CA CYS A 135 6.10 5.30 16.61
C CYS A 135 4.66 5.70 16.93
N ILE A 136 3.66 5.16 16.23
CA ILE A 136 2.23 5.45 16.38
C ILE A 136 1.83 6.89 15.97
N SER A 137 2.79 7.83 15.95
CA SER A 137 2.56 9.26 15.72
C SER A 137 2.79 9.73 14.27
N CYS A 138 3.53 8.98 13.45
CA CYS A 138 3.82 9.40 12.09
C CYS A 138 2.64 9.15 11.11
N PRO A 139 2.64 9.76 9.91
CA PRO A 139 1.59 9.57 8.92
C PRO A 139 1.37 8.10 8.57
N ASN A 140 2.44 7.32 8.47
CA ASN A 140 2.35 5.89 8.17
C ASN A 140 1.60 5.11 9.26
N CYS A 141 1.91 5.34 10.54
CA CYS A 141 1.22 4.67 11.64
C CYS A 141 -0.22 5.18 11.81
N SER A 142 -0.46 6.46 11.54
CA SER A 142 -1.80 7.05 11.54
C SER A 142 -2.72 6.43 10.48
N LEU A 143 -2.16 6.08 9.31
CA LEU A 143 -2.91 5.50 8.20
C LEU A 143 -3.02 3.97 8.30
N PHE A 144 -1.90 3.25 8.46
CA PHE A 144 -1.83 1.79 8.44
C PHE A 144 -1.90 1.12 9.82
N GLY A 145 -2.06 1.91 10.88
CA GLY A 145 -2.13 1.39 12.23
C GLY A 145 -0.76 1.04 12.82
N GLY A 146 -0.77 0.74 14.10
CA GLY A 146 0.41 0.26 14.81
C GLY A 146 0.12 -0.10 16.25
N TRP A 147 1.03 -0.88 16.82
CA TRP A 147 0.99 -1.24 18.23
C TRP A 147 2.39 -1.11 18.82
N ASN A 148 2.49 -0.40 19.94
CA ASN A 148 3.66 -0.37 20.79
C ASN A 148 3.31 -1.03 22.14
N SER A 149 4.00 -2.13 22.49
CA SER A 149 3.75 -2.90 23.71
C SER A 149 4.33 -2.23 24.95
N ASP A 150 3.76 -2.50 26.13
CA ASP A 150 4.18 -1.90 27.41
C ASP A 150 5.68 -2.11 27.71
N SER A 151 6.22 -3.31 27.43
CA SER A 151 7.64 -3.63 27.62
C SER A 151 8.61 -2.78 26.78
N LYS A 152 8.15 -2.23 25.66
CA LYS A 152 8.91 -1.31 24.83
C LYS A 152 8.67 0.14 25.25
N ALA A 153 7.43 0.49 25.61
CA ALA A 153 7.06 1.82 26.13
C ALA A 153 7.82 2.19 27.42
N GLU A 154 7.92 1.26 28.39
CA GLU A 154 8.62 1.47 29.67
C GLU A 154 10.13 1.70 29.51
N LYS A 155 10.79 0.97 28.59
CA LYS A 155 12.23 1.13 28.32
C LYS A 155 12.60 2.52 27.78
N ASN A 156 11.62 3.32 27.40
CA ASN A 156 11.80 4.55 26.65
C ASN A 156 10.98 5.72 27.21
N ASN A 157 10.61 5.67 28.50
CA ASN A 157 9.91 6.75 29.22
C ASN A 157 8.53 7.16 28.65
N LEU A 158 7.86 6.28 27.89
CA LEU A 158 6.44 6.46 27.55
C LEU A 158 5.58 5.80 28.62
N SER A 159 4.60 6.54 29.15
CA SER A 159 3.84 6.13 30.33
C SER A 159 2.82 5.01 30.09
N LYS A 160 2.52 4.63 28.83
CA LYS A 160 1.53 3.59 28.46
C LYS A 160 1.81 2.96 27.10
N SER A 161 1.43 1.69 26.91
CA SER A 161 1.19 1.11 25.58
C SER A 161 0.24 1.99 24.76
N SER A 162 0.61 2.20 23.50
CA SER A 162 -0.18 2.95 22.55
C SER A 162 -0.53 2.06 21.35
N LYS A 163 -1.78 2.15 20.93
CA LYS A 163 -2.31 1.41 19.78
C LYS A 163 -3.14 2.35 18.92
N THR A 164 -3.00 2.18 17.61
CA THR A 164 -3.85 2.84 16.62
C THR A 164 -4.27 1.82 15.58
N PHE A 165 -5.56 1.81 15.24
CA PHE A 165 -6.10 0.90 14.24
C PHE A 165 -5.79 1.40 12.83
N SER A 166 -5.53 0.47 11.91
CA SER A 166 -5.46 0.82 10.49
C SER A 166 -6.77 1.44 10.03
N ARG A 167 -6.66 2.55 9.31
CA ARG A 167 -7.75 3.16 8.56
C ARG A 167 -7.83 2.61 7.13
N VAL A 168 -6.75 2.00 6.65
CA VAL A 168 -6.73 1.27 5.38
C VAL A 168 -7.30 -0.12 5.59
N ARG A 169 -8.22 -0.52 4.71
CA ARG A 169 -8.80 -1.86 4.59
C ARG A 169 -8.61 -2.35 3.17
N SER A 170 -7.74 -3.34 2.98
CA SER A 170 -7.61 -4.06 1.71
C SER A 170 -8.40 -5.36 1.76
N PHE A 171 -8.85 -5.82 0.60
CA PHE A 171 -9.49 -7.11 0.42
C PHE A 171 -8.55 -8.08 -0.27
N ASP A 172 -8.68 -9.37 0.01
CA ASP A 172 -7.95 -10.40 -0.72
C ASP A 172 -8.33 -10.30 -2.19
N THR A 173 -7.32 -10.33 -3.05
CA THR A 173 -7.49 -10.25 -4.50
C THR A 173 -7.07 -11.56 -5.15
N TYR A 174 -7.74 -11.91 -6.24
CA TYR A 174 -7.50 -13.15 -6.97
C TYR A 174 -7.17 -12.85 -8.43
N SER A 175 -6.39 -13.72 -9.07
CA SER A 175 -6.09 -13.55 -10.49
C SER A 175 -7.37 -13.61 -11.33
N ILE A 176 -7.50 -12.72 -12.32
CA ILE A 176 -8.57 -12.81 -13.34
C ILE A 176 -8.36 -14.05 -14.22
N GLN A 177 -7.11 -14.34 -14.58
CA GLN A 177 -6.74 -15.56 -15.29
C GLN A 177 -6.85 -16.80 -14.39
N SER A 178 -7.14 -17.94 -15.00
CA SER A 178 -7.20 -19.24 -14.33
C SER A 178 -5.79 -19.82 -14.06
N GLY A 179 -5.69 -20.83 -13.20
CA GLY A 179 -4.43 -21.40 -12.71
C GLY A 179 -3.46 -21.79 -13.82
N ASN A 180 -3.94 -22.45 -14.88
CA ASN A 180 -3.08 -22.86 -16.01
C ASN A 180 -2.49 -21.65 -16.76
N GLU A 181 -3.23 -20.55 -16.81
CA GLU A 181 -2.86 -19.33 -17.50
C GLU A 181 -1.99 -18.41 -16.64
N CYS A 182 -2.16 -18.44 -15.31
CA CYS A 182 -1.48 -17.52 -14.40
C CYS A 182 -0.31 -18.11 -13.63
N ILE A 183 -0.23 -19.43 -13.48
CA ILE A 183 0.80 -20.09 -12.65
C ILE A 183 1.88 -20.70 -13.54
N ILE A 184 3.14 -20.49 -13.16
CA ILE A 184 4.29 -21.18 -13.71
C ILE A 184 4.41 -22.53 -13.00
N THR A 185 4.11 -23.60 -13.72
CA THR A 185 4.33 -24.98 -13.27
C THR A 185 5.64 -25.53 -13.85
N ASP A 186 6.14 -26.63 -13.25
CA ASP A 186 7.41 -27.29 -13.60
C ASP A 186 7.54 -27.70 -15.08
N GLU A 187 6.43 -27.80 -15.81
CA GLU A 187 6.40 -28.18 -17.23
C GLU A 187 6.51 -26.99 -18.21
N SER A 188 6.49 -25.75 -17.71
CA SER A 188 6.56 -24.57 -18.57
C SER A 188 7.99 -24.28 -19.04
N ILE A 189 8.16 -23.85 -20.30
CA ILE A 189 9.47 -23.52 -20.90
C ILE A 189 10.22 -22.41 -20.12
N ASN A 190 9.46 -21.56 -19.41
CA ASN A 190 9.96 -20.52 -18.50
C ASN A 190 9.84 -20.91 -17.01
N GLY A 191 9.51 -22.17 -16.73
CA GLY A 191 9.44 -22.81 -15.42
C GLY A 191 10.82 -23.02 -14.85
N MET A 192 11.58 -21.93 -14.73
CA MET A 192 12.86 -21.99 -14.08
C MET A 192 12.62 -22.19 -12.60
N LYS A 193 12.94 -23.40 -12.14
CA LYS A 193 13.70 -23.64 -10.91
C LYS A 193 14.65 -22.46 -10.70
N ILE A 194 14.23 -21.45 -9.93
CA ILE A 194 15.15 -20.45 -9.44
C ILE A 194 15.93 -21.17 -8.35
N GLY A 195 16.92 -21.95 -8.78
CA GLY A 195 17.99 -22.44 -7.92
C GLY A 195 18.76 -21.22 -7.44
N ASN A 196 18.19 -20.49 -6.47
CA ASN A 196 18.97 -19.63 -5.62
C ASN A 196 19.86 -20.58 -4.84
N GLN A 197 21.08 -20.81 -5.34
CA GLN A 197 22.16 -21.24 -4.47
C GLN A 197 22.25 -20.14 -3.41
N VAL A 198 21.81 -20.47 -2.19
CA VAL A 198 22.19 -19.68 -1.03
C VAL A 198 23.71 -19.69 -1.03
N ALA A 199 24.33 -18.51 -1.06
CA ALA A 199 25.78 -18.34 -1.10
C ALA A 199 26.43 -18.70 0.25
N GLU A 200 26.11 -19.88 0.78
CA GLU A 200 26.84 -20.53 1.86
C GLU A 200 27.62 -21.68 1.20
N ASP A 201 28.90 -21.40 0.95
CA ASP A 201 29.91 -22.30 0.35
C ASP A 201 29.66 -22.84 -1.06
N ASN A 202 30.26 -22.16 -2.05
CA ASN A 202 30.37 -22.56 -3.46
C ASN A 202 31.12 -23.90 -3.72
N SER A 203 31.44 -24.68 -2.68
CA SER A 203 32.26 -25.89 -2.84
C SER A 203 31.47 -27.19 -2.97
N LYS A 204 30.17 -27.23 -2.64
CA LYS A 204 29.33 -28.44 -2.81
C LYS A 204 27.87 -28.08 -3.11
N ALA A 205 27.45 -28.22 -4.37
CA ALA A 205 26.04 -28.22 -4.73
C ALA A 205 25.39 -29.53 -4.23
N THR A 206 24.66 -29.48 -3.11
CA THR A 206 23.83 -30.58 -2.61
C THR A 206 22.35 -30.36 -2.96
N ALA A 207 21.55 -31.42 -3.01
CA ALA A 207 20.10 -31.34 -3.27
C ALA A 207 19.35 -30.42 -2.28
N SER A 208 19.92 -30.23 -1.09
CA SER A 208 19.45 -29.29 -0.06
C SER A 208 19.57 -27.81 -0.45
N ASN A 209 20.32 -27.46 -1.49
CA ASN A 209 20.57 -26.06 -1.89
C ASN A 209 19.75 -25.63 -3.12
N PHE A 210 18.87 -26.52 -3.61
CA PHE A 210 17.94 -26.21 -4.70
C PHE A 210 16.60 -25.85 -4.13
N HIS A 211 16.24 -24.57 -4.23
CA HIS A 211 14.91 -24.10 -3.88
C HIS A 211 13.99 -24.07 -5.11
N TYR A 212 12.76 -24.54 -4.94
CA TYR A 212 11.71 -24.52 -5.95
C TYR A 212 10.69 -23.44 -5.59
N TYR A 213 10.34 -22.61 -6.57
CA TYR A 213 9.39 -21.53 -6.40
C TYR A 213 8.29 -21.65 -7.45
N GLU A 214 7.08 -21.97 -7.02
CA GLU A 214 5.90 -21.73 -7.84
C GLU A 214 5.70 -20.22 -7.94
N THR A 215 5.46 -19.66 -9.13
CA THR A 215 5.29 -18.22 -9.29
C THR A 215 4.11 -17.89 -10.18
N VAL A 216 3.54 -16.71 -9.97
CA VAL A 216 2.58 -16.09 -10.88
C VAL A 216 3.33 -15.50 -12.06
N LYS A 217 2.88 -15.79 -13.28
CA LYS A 217 3.43 -15.29 -14.54
C LYS A 217 3.37 -13.77 -14.62
N ALA A 218 4.24 -13.18 -15.43
CA ALA A 218 4.06 -11.81 -15.92
C ALA A 218 2.76 -11.69 -16.75
N GLY A 219 2.11 -10.53 -16.67
CA GLY A 219 0.88 -10.22 -17.39
C GLY A 219 -0.42 -10.66 -16.71
N VAL A 220 -0.34 -11.22 -15.50
CA VAL A 220 -1.51 -11.64 -14.70
C VAL A 220 -2.12 -10.43 -14.00
N TYR A 221 -3.45 -10.37 -13.98
CA TYR A 221 -4.21 -9.26 -13.43
C TYR A 221 -4.86 -9.61 -12.10
N PHE A 222 -4.74 -8.69 -11.13
CA PHE A 222 -5.31 -8.75 -9.79
C PHE A 222 -6.15 -7.49 -9.55
N PRO A 223 -7.49 -7.55 -9.65
CA PRO A 223 -8.36 -6.44 -9.31
C PRO A 223 -8.32 -6.21 -7.80
N PHE A 224 -8.23 -4.97 -7.35
CA PHE A 224 -8.17 -4.66 -5.93
C PHE A 224 -9.22 -3.61 -5.55
N ILE A 225 -9.63 -3.69 -4.29
CA ILE A 225 -10.47 -2.71 -3.62
C ILE A 225 -9.74 -2.35 -2.33
N VAL A 226 -9.58 -1.06 -2.08
CA VAL A 226 -9.01 -0.53 -0.84
C VAL A 226 -9.93 0.54 -0.31
N MET A 227 -10.25 0.49 0.98
CA MET A 227 -11.00 1.53 1.65
C MET A 227 -10.10 2.28 2.63
N ILE A 228 -10.22 3.60 2.67
CA ILE A 228 -9.59 4.47 3.65
C ILE A 228 -10.70 5.08 4.50
N GLU A 229 -10.82 4.59 5.73
CA GLU A 229 -11.73 5.13 6.73
C GLU A 229 -11.22 6.50 7.21
N ARG A 230 -12.11 7.47 7.36
CA ARG A 230 -11.77 8.82 7.83
C ARG A 230 -10.68 9.46 6.98
N ALA A 231 -10.77 9.28 5.66
CA ALA A 231 -9.74 9.72 4.74
C ALA A 231 -9.65 11.25 4.70
N THR A 232 -8.43 11.76 4.79
CA THR A 232 -8.07 13.12 4.40
C THR A 232 -7.56 13.15 2.96
N LEU A 233 -7.43 14.33 2.36
CA LEU A 233 -6.76 14.44 1.06
C LEU A 233 -5.32 13.94 1.15
N PHE A 234 -4.60 14.28 2.21
CA PHE A 234 -3.25 13.79 2.43
C PHE A 234 -3.17 12.26 2.42
N ASP A 235 -4.09 11.57 3.11
CA ASP A 235 -4.12 10.09 3.13
C ASP A 235 -4.34 9.49 1.74
N VAL A 236 -5.25 10.06 0.95
CA VAL A 236 -5.55 9.55 -0.40
C VAL A 236 -4.36 9.82 -1.32
N ALA A 237 -3.84 11.05 -1.33
CA ALA A 237 -2.70 11.44 -2.17
C ALA A 237 -1.43 10.63 -1.82
N SER A 238 -1.12 10.49 -0.54
CA SER A 238 0.03 9.73 -0.07
C SER A 238 -0.12 8.23 -0.36
N TYR A 239 -1.33 7.68 -0.26
CA TYR A 239 -1.59 6.29 -0.60
C TYR A 239 -1.42 6.03 -2.11
N LEU A 240 -1.91 6.92 -2.97
CA LEU A 240 -1.71 6.83 -4.42
C LEU A 240 -0.21 6.90 -4.77
N LYS A 241 0.54 7.84 -4.20
CA LYS A 241 2.01 7.89 -4.36
C LYS A 241 2.70 6.64 -3.84
N ALA A 242 2.23 6.06 -2.73
CA ALA A 242 2.77 4.82 -2.19
C ALA A 242 2.58 3.63 -3.14
N ILE A 243 1.42 3.52 -3.80
CA ILE A 243 1.19 2.51 -4.85
C ILE A 243 2.20 2.68 -5.99
N ARG A 244 2.39 3.91 -6.49
CA ARG A 244 3.38 4.19 -7.56
C ARG A 244 4.80 3.84 -7.14
N TRP A 245 5.16 4.18 -5.91
CA TRP A 245 6.46 3.82 -5.37
C TRP A 245 6.63 2.29 -5.31
N ALA A 246 5.62 1.57 -4.81
CA ALA A 246 5.65 0.11 -4.73
C ALA A 246 5.77 -0.54 -6.12
N ASP A 247 5.07 -0.02 -7.13
CA ASP A 247 5.13 -0.50 -8.51
C ASP A 247 6.56 -0.41 -9.09
N ASN A 248 7.26 0.69 -8.80
CA ASN A 248 8.62 0.93 -9.27
C ASN A 248 9.69 0.10 -8.55
N HIS A 249 9.50 -0.14 -7.25
CA HIS A 249 10.49 -0.77 -6.38
C HIS A 249 10.25 -2.26 -6.11
N GLY A 250 9.05 -2.76 -6.39
CA GLY A 250 8.65 -4.16 -6.30
C GLY A 250 7.99 -4.57 -4.98
N TYR A 251 7.20 -5.64 -5.06
CA TYR A 251 6.26 -6.13 -4.03
C TYR A 251 6.82 -7.36 -3.27
N GLY A 252 8.01 -7.24 -2.67
CA GLY A 252 8.58 -8.35 -1.87
C GLY A 252 10.04 -8.19 -1.45
N LYS A 253 10.61 -9.20 -0.77
CA LYS A 253 12.04 -9.26 -0.41
C LYS A 253 12.93 -9.56 -1.62
N TYR A 254 12.39 -10.25 -2.63
CA TYR A 254 13.03 -10.55 -3.91
C TYR A 254 12.71 -9.50 -5.01
N SER A 255 12.24 -8.31 -4.58
CA SER A 255 11.66 -7.22 -5.38
C SER A 255 12.56 -6.61 -6.46
N ALA A 256 13.88 -6.76 -6.33
CA ALA A 256 14.84 -6.22 -7.29
C ALA A 256 14.75 -6.89 -8.68
N ARG A 257 14.23 -8.14 -8.76
CA ARG A 257 14.04 -8.85 -10.04
C ARG A 257 12.62 -9.42 -10.25
N ASN A 258 11.87 -9.71 -9.19
CA ASN A 258 10.55 -10.33 -9.24
C ASN A 258 9.51 -9.50 -8.47
N GLY A 259 8.24 -9.54 -8.88
CA GLY A 259 7.13 -8.89 -8.15
C GLY A 259 6.97 -7.39 -8.42
N LYS A 260 7.36 -6.90 -9.59
CA LYS A 260 6.96 -5.54 -10.03
C LYS A 260 5.54 -5.59 -10.59
N PHE A 261 4.78 -4.54 -10.32
CA PHE A 261 3.42 -4.39 -10.80
C PHE A 261 3.25 -3.10 -11.59
N GLN A 262 2.29 -3.11 -12.49
CA GLN A 262 1.71 -1.92 -13.08
C GLN A 262 0.30 -1.78 -12.52
N THR A 263 0.07 -0.77 -11.69
CA THR A 263 -1.26 -0.50 -11.14
C THR A 263 -2.01 0.49 -12.04
N LYS A 264 -3.24 0.14 -12.41
CA LYS A 264 -4.22 1.07 -12.98
C LYS A 264 -5.32 1.30 -11.96
N ILE A 265 -5.54 2.55 -11.57
CA ILE A 265 -6.72 2.94 -10.79
C ILE A 265 -7.88 3.07 -11.76
N TRP A 266 -9.01 2.45 -11.46
CA TRP A 266 -10.22 2.56 -12.27
C TRP A 266 -11.17 3.60 -11.72
N ALA A 267 -11.32 3.65 -10.39
CA ALA A 267 -12.19 4.62 -9.77
C ALA A 267 -11.77 4.96 -8.34
N ILE A 268 -12.12 6.16 -7.92
CA ILE A 268 -12.08 6.60 -6.52
C ILE A 268 -13.48 7.09 -6.15
N GLY A 269 -14.12 6.46 -5.18
CA GLY A 269 -15.49 6.71 -4.79
C GLY A 269 -15.66 7.00 -3.31
N ASN A 270 -16.71 7.74 -2.96
CA ASN A 270 -17.10 7.95 -1.58
C ASN A 270 -18.10 6.89 -1.09
N GLY A 271 -17.84 6.35 0.09
CA GLY A 271 -18.62 5.32 0.74
C GLY A 271 -18.08 3.91 0.48
N ASN A 272 -18.71 2.95 1.12
CA ASN A 272 -18.38 1.54 0.94
C ASN A 272 -18.77 1.07 -0.47
N PRO A 273 -18.00 0.16 -1.07
CA PRO A 273 -18.36 -0.43 -2.36
C PRO A 273 -19.62 -1.30 -2.20
N LYS A 274 -20.49 -1.31 -3.22
CA LYS A 274 -21.66 -2.20 -3.32
C LYS A 274 -21.38 -3.49 -4.10
N PHE A 275 -20.10 -3.74 -4.34
CA PHE A 275 -19.56 -4.85 -5.09
C PHE A 275 -18.30 -5.34 -4.37
N SER A 276 -17.88 -6.53 -4.74
CA SER A 276 -16.73 -7.23 -4.20
C SER A 276 -15.76 -7.56 -5.33
N ILE A 277 -14.61 -8.11 -4.94
CA ILE A 277 -13.67 -8.70 -5.90
C ILE A 277 -14.34 -9.81 -6.71
N LEU A 278 -15.26 -10.58 -6.11
CA LEU A 278 -15.94 -11.68 -6.79
C LEU A 278 -16.81 -11.17 -7.96
N ASP A 279 -17.54 -10.08 -7.75
CA ASP A 279 -18.37 -9.49 -8.81
C ASP A 279 -17.50 -9.01 -10.00
N ILE A 280 -16.32 -8.46 -9.71
CA ILE A 280 -15.36 -8.06 -10.76
C ILE A 280 -14.85 -9.29 -11.52
N LEU A 281 -14.54 -10.39 -10.82
CA LEU A 281 -14.06 -11.61 -11.45
C LEU A 281 -15.14 -12.29 -12.30
N GLU A 282 -16.39 -12.28 -11.85
CA GLU A 282 -17.53 -12.79 -12.63
C GLU A 282 -17.67 -12.00 -13.94
N GLN A 283 -17.66 -10.67 -13.86
CA GLN A 283 -17.78 -9.81 -15.04
C GLN A 283 -16.57 -9.93 -15.97
N ALA A 284 -15.36 -10.07 -15.43
CA ALA A 284 -14.14 -10.19 -16.21
C ALA A 284 -14.07 -11.45 -17.08
N LYS A 285 -14.80 -12.53 -16.75
CA LYS A 285 -14.88 -13.74 -17.58
C LYS A 285 -15.47 -13.51 -18.96
N GLU A 286 -16.29 -12.47 -19.10
CA GLU A 286 -17.01 -12.18 -20.34
C GLU A 286 -16.25 -11.22 -21.27
N ILE A 287 -15.03 -10.83 -20.89
CA ILE A 287 -14.32 -9.71 -21.51
C ILE A 287 -12.88 -10.11 -21.88
N ASP A 288 -12.53 -9.93 -23.16
CA ASP A 288 -11.18 -10.22 -23.66
C ASP A 288 -10.13 -9.15 -23.28
N GLU A 289 -10.53 -7.89 -23.08
CA GLU A 289 -9.66 -6.77 -22.71
C GLU A 289 -10.20 -5.97 -21.53
N ILE A 290 -9.41 -5.82 -20.46
CA ILE A 290 -9.86 -5.23 -19.19
C ILE A 290 -9.74 -3.70 -19.22
N LYS A 291 -10.87 -3.00 -19.38
CA LYS A 291 -10.98 -1.52 -19.34
C LYS A 291 -11.97 -1.07 -18.26
N VAL A 292 -11.75 0.11 -17.68
CA VAL A 292 -12.66 0.69 -16.67
C VAL A 292 -14.09 0.80 -17.19
N ASP A 293 -14.27 1.19 -18.47
CA ASP A 293 -15.58 1.31 -19.08
C ASP A 293 -16.40 0.02 -19.02
N ASN A 294 -15.72 -1.12 -19.04
CA ASN A 294 -16.38 -2.41 -18.94
C ASN A 294 -16.99 -2.64 -17.56
N PHE A 295 -16.42 -2.05 -16.51
CA PHE A 295 -16.86 -2.23 -15.12
C PHE A 295 -17.60 -1.02 -14.56
N LYS A 296 -17.79 0.08 -15.30
CA LYS A 296 -18.44 1.31 -14.79
C LYS A 296 -19.83 1.05 -14.22
N GLU A 297 -20.58 0.11 -14.78
CA GLU A 297 -21.91 -0.23 -14.29
C GLU A 297 -21.88 -0.94 -12.94
N LEU A 298 -20.86 -1.76 -12.71
CA LEU A 298 -20.59 -2.48 -11.47
C LEU A 298 -19.95 -1.58 -10.41
N ILE A 299 -18.94 -0.80 -10.81
CA ILE A 299 -18.16 0.10 -9.96
C ILE A 299 -18.98 1.37 -9.70
N LYS A 300 -19.99 1.24 -8.85
CA LYS A 300 -20.84 2.34 -8.37
C LYS A 300 -20.72 2.48 -6.86
N PHE A 301 -20.64 3.71 -6.41
CA PHE A 301 -20.57 4.07 -5.01
C PHE A 301 -21.83 4.84 -4.59
N GLU A 302 -22.12 4.90 -3.29
CA GLU A 302 -23.27 5.66 -2.78
C GLU A 302 -23.10 7.18 -2.89
N GLY A 303 -21.83 7.59 -2.92
CA GLY A 303 -21.43 8.96 -3.16
C GLY A 303 -21.03 9.20 -4.61
N ASN A 304 -20.28 10.27 -4.77
CA ASN A 304 -19.71 10.63 -6.05
C ASN A 304 -18.47 9.77 -6.34
N THR A 305 -18.08 9.74 -7.61
CA THR A 305 -17.03 8.84 -8.11
C THR A 305 -16.20 9.54 -9.17
N ILE A 306 -14.89 9.38 -9.09
CA ILE A 306 -13.93 9.77 -10.12
C ILE A 306 -13.61 8.54 -10.94
N TYR A 307 -13.74 8.63 -12.26
CA TYR A 307 -13.29 7.60 -13.21
C TYR A 307 -12.20 8.10 -14.15
N GLU A 308 -11.96 9.41 -14.19
CA GLU A 308 -11.03 10.05 -15.12
C GLU A 308 -9.60 9.93 -14.60
N ASP A 309 -8.71 9.33 -15.40
CA ASP A 309 -7.30 9.15 -15.03
C ASP A 309 -6.63 10.49 -14.68
N SER A 310 -6.93 11.56 -15.43
CA SER A 310 -6.40 12.91 -15.16
C SER A 310 -6.82 13.47 -13.80
N LYS A 311 -8.05 13.17 -13.34
CA LYS A 311 -8.53 13.60 -12.02
C LYS A 311 -7.91 12.79 -10.89
N ILE A 312 -7.55 11.53 -11.15
CA ILE A 312 -6.80 10.69 -10.21
C ILE A 312 -5.35 11.17 -10.12
N GLU A 313 -4.73 11.55 -11.23
CA GLU A 313 -3.40 12.16 -11.29
C GLU A 313 -3.37 13.49 -10.54
N GLU A 314 -4.39 14.36 -10.72
CA GLU A 314 -4.54 15.59 -9.92
C GLU A 314 -4.53 15.29 -8.41
N LEU A 315 -5.23 14.25 -7.94
CA LEU A 315 -5.19 13.85 -6.52
C LEU A 315 -3.82 13.34 -6.07
N GLU A 316 -3.09 12.67 -6.96
CA GLU A 316 -1.74 12.19 -6.68
C GLU A 316 -0.78 13.38 -6.50
N ASP A 317 -0.89 14.40 -7.35
CA ASP A 317 -0.03 15.60 -7.36
C ASP A 317 -0.25 16.52 -6.15
N GLU A 318 -1.38 16.41 -5.47
CA GLU A 318 -1.66 17.09 -4.19
C GLU A 318 -0.76 16.62 -3.04
N PHE A 319 -0.07 15.48 -3.18
CA PHE A 319 0.77 14.93 -2.11
C PHE A 319 1.81 15.91 -1.57
N ASP A 320 2.51 16.65 -2.45
CA ASP A 320 3.59 17.54 -2.03
C ASP A 320 3.07 18.76 -1.26
N GLU A 321 1.95 19.35 -1.71
CA GLU A 321 1.30 20.47 -1.01
C GLU A 321 0.77 20.02 0.35
N GLN A 322 0.10 18.86 0.40
CA GLN A 322 -0.45 18.32 1.64
C GLN A 322 0.65 17.87 2.62
N PHE A 323 1.76 17.31 2.12
CA PHE A 323 2.91 16.98 2.95
C PHE A 323 3.53 18.25 3.56
N LYS A 324 3.62 19.33 2.78
CA LYS A 324 4.08 20.63 3.26
C LYS A 324 3.23 21.13 4.42
N GLU A 325 1.91 21.22 4.23
CA GLU A 325 0.97 21.65 5.28
C GLU A 325 1.16 20.78 6.54
N TYR A 326 1.20 19.46 6.37
CA TYR A 326 1.45 18.51 7.46
C TYR A 326 2.79 18.75 8.18
N PHE A 327 3.87 19.00 7.44
CA PHE A 327 5.20 19.20 8.01
C PHE A 327 5.29 20.52 8.77
N GLU A 328 4.71 21.59 8.22
CA GLU A 328 4.62 22.91 8.87
C GLU A 328 3.86 22.82 10.20
N ASP A 329 2.71 22.15 10.21
CA ASP A 329 1.94 21.89 11.43
C ASP A 329 2.75 21.08 12.46
N LEU A 330 3.45 20.04 12.01
CA LEU A 330 4.25 19.15 12.87
C LEU A 330 5.38 19.90 13.59
N ILE A 331 6.07 20.80 12.88
CA ILE A 331 7.16 21.59 13.45
C ILE A 331 6.67 22.87 14.16
N GLY A 332 5.38 23.19 14.08
CA GLY A 332 4.79 24.40 14.64
C GLY A 332 5.28 25.66 13.90
N TYR A 333 5.35 25.60 12.57
CA TYR A 333 5.75 26.73 11.75
C TYR A 333 4.61 27.75 11.66
N GLU A 334 4.73 28.85 12.39
CA GLU A 334 3.86 30.00 12.20
C GLU A 334 4.39 30.81 11.01
N LYS A 335 3.59 30.96 9.95
CA LYS A 335 3.89 31.95 8.92
C LYS A 335 3.84 33.31 9.60
N ASP A 336 4.94 34.05 9.59
CA ASP A 336 4.97 35.43 10.04
C ASP A 336 3.86 36.23 9.34
N GLY A 337 2.77 36.51 10.08
CA GLY A 337 1.69 37.46 9.79
C GLY A 337 1.11 37.50 8.36
N GLU A 338 -0.06 36.87 8.17
CA GLU A 338 -1.11 37.47 7.33
C GLU A 338 -2.05 38.33 8.18
#